data_AF-V4YDR8-F1
#
_entry.id   AF-V4YDR8-F1
#
_cell.length_a   1.000
_cell.length_b   1.000
_cell.length_c   1.000
_cell.angle_alpha   90.00
_cell.angle_beta   90.00
_cell.angle_gamma   90.00
#
_symmetry.space_group_name_H-M   'P 1'
#
loop_
_entity.id
_entity.type
_entity.pdbx_description
1 polymer ?
#
loop_
_entity_poly.entity_id
_entity_poly.type
_entity_poly.pdbx_seq_one_letter_code
_entity_poly.pdbx_strand_id
1 'polypeptide(L)' 'MLRLQFFSCTGCERVYADIEQPPTCAVCESGQFETIESERQAMAYFTRS' A
#
# COMPACT_ATOMS: atom_id res chain seq x y z
N MET A 1 -14.22 7.97 11.73
CA MET A 1 -13.78 6.56 11.83
C MET A 1 -12.47 6.44 11.09
N LEU A 2 -11.38 6.04 11.74
CA LEU A 2 -10.08 5.85 11.11
C LEU A 2 -10.06 4.45 10.48
N ARG A 3 -9.77 4.34 9.17
CA ARG A 3 -9.65 3.07 8.46
C ARG A 3 -8.18 2.77 8.26
N LEU A 4 -7.77 1.52 8.51
CA LEU A 4 -6.43 1.05 8.15
C LEU A 4 -6.26 1.08 6.64
N GLN A 5 -5.20 1.74 6.17
CA GLN A 5 -4.82 1.85 4.77
C GLN A 5 -3.48 1.13 4.55
N PHE A 6 -3.22 0.75 3.30
CA PHE A 6 -1.97 0.13 2.92
C PHE A 6 -1.27 1.00 1.88
N PHE A 7 0.03 1.23 2.07
CA PHE A 7 0.84 2.08 1.21
C PHE A 7 2.07 1.30 0.75
N SER A 8 2.35 1.32 -0.55
CA SER A 8 3.56 0.76 -1.15
C SER A 8 4.53 1.87 -1.50
N CYS A 9 5.79 1.79 -1.05
CA CYS A 9 6.82 2.72 -1.49
C CYS A 9 7.24 2.42 -2.93
N THR A 10 7.19 3.41 -3.82
CA THR A 10 7.57 3.21 -5.24
C THR A 10 9.08 3.05 -5.44
N GLY A 11 9.90 3.43 -4.47
CA GLY A 11 11.36 3.37 -4.56
C GLY A 11 11.97 2.03 -4.17
N CYS A 12 11.35 1.30 -3.23
CA CYS A 12 11.89 0.03 -2.72
C CYS A 12 10.82 -1.06 -2.50
N GLU A 13 9.60 -0.83 -2.97
CA GLU A 13 8.47 -1.76 -2.94
C GLU A 13 8.06 -2.22 -1.52
N ARG A 14 8.52 -1.51 -0.48
CA ARG A 14 8.16 -1.82 0.89
C ARG A 14 6.73 -1.38 1.20
N VAL A 15 5.98 -2.26 1.84
CA VAL A 15 4.58 -2.04 2.22
C VAL A 15 4.45 -1.59 3.67
N TYR A 16 3.58 -0.60 3.89
CA TYR A 16 3.21 -0.03 5.18
C TYR A 16 1.71 -0.19 5.39
N ALA A 17 1.30 -0.45 6.64
CA ALA A 17 -0.10 -0.52 7.05
C ALA A 17 -0.32 0.53 8.15
N ASP A 18 -0.96 1.63 7.79
CA ASP A 18 -1.15 2.78 8.69
C ASP A 18 -2.45 3.52 8.36
N ILE A 19 -2.87 4.43 9.22
CA ILE A 19 -4.09 5.22 9.06
C ILE A 19 -3.87 6.36 8.04
N GLU A 20 -2.66 6.89 7.99
CA GLU A 20 -2.23 7.95 7.07
C GLU A 20 -0.95 7.54 6.33
N GLN A 21 -0.70 8.15 5.16
CA GLN A 21 0.49 7.86 4.38
C GLN A 21 1.76 8.34 5.13
N PRO A 22 2.80 7.49 5.27
CA PRO A 22 4.07 7.92 5.85
C PRO A 22 4.71 9.05 5.04
N PRO A 23 5.35 10.03 5.69
CA PRO A 23 6.03 11.12 4.97
C PRO A 23 7.27 10.64 4.22
N THR A 24 7.95 9.61 4.71
CA THR A 24 9.16 9.03 4.11
C THR A 24 9.24 7.53 4.34
N CYS A 25 9.89 6.84 3.41
CA CYS A 25 10.21 5.43 3.55
C CYS A 25 11.41 5.25 4.49
N ALA A 26 11.22 4.46 5.55
CA ALA A 26 12.28 4.14 6.52
C ALA A 26 13.47 3.31 5.94
N VAL A 27 13.45 2.94 4.66
CA VAL A 27 14.48 2.12 4.02
C VAL A 27 15.23 2.87 2.93
N CYS A 28 14.51 3.47 1.99
CA CYS A 28 15.12 4.17 0.84
C CYS A 28 14.99 5.69 0.93
N GLU A 29 14.40 6.21 2.00
CA GLU A 29 14.19 7.64 2.26
C GLU A 29 13.31 8.36 1.22
N SER A 30 12.76 7.62 0.24
CA SER A 30 11.80 8.15 -0.72
C SER A 30 10.52 8.63 -0.03
N GLY A 31 9.99 9.77 -0.48
CA GLY A 31 8.67 10.27 -0.07
C GLY A 31 7.53 9.85 -1.00
N GLN A 32 7.79 8.94 -1.96
CA GLN A 32 6.81 8.51 -2.96
C GLN A 32 6.17 7.18 -2.58
N PHE A 33 4.85 7.18 -2.49
CA PHE A 33 4.04 6.01 -2.17
C PHE A 33 2.80 5.92 -3.06
N GLU A 34 2.33 4.70 -3.25
CA GLU A 34 1.06 4.37 -3.87
C GLU A 34 0.13 3.70 -2.85
N THR A 35 -1.14 4.06 -2.84
CA THR A 35 -2.14 3.42 -1.98
C THR A 35 -2.57 2.09 -2.59
N ILE A 36 -2.55 1.03 -1.79
CA ILE A 36 -3.00 -0.30 -2.19
C ILE A 36 -4.51 -0.38 -1.94
N GLU A 37 -5.30 -0.28 -3.01
CA GLU A 37 -6.75 -0.45 -2.96
C GLU A 37 -7.11 -1.94 -2.78
N SER A 38 -7.54 -2.32 -1.57
CA SER A 38 -7.81 -3.71 -1.17
C SER A 38 -8.85 -4.43 -2.05
N GLU A 39 -9.78 -3.71 -2.67
CA GLU A 39 -10.91 -4.33 -3.37
C GLU A 39 -10.53 -4.97 -4.71
N ARG A 40 -9.48 -4.48 -5.39
CA ARG A 40 -9.28 -4.85 -6.80
C ARG A 40 -8.38 -6.08 -7.02
N GLN A 41 -7.44 -6.36 -6.11
CA GLN A 41 -6.41 -7.36 -6.37
C GLN A 41 -6.83 -8.79 -6.01
N ALA A 42 -7.66 -8.99 -4.97
CA ALA A 42 -8.07 -10.34 -4.59
C ALA A 42 -9.04 -10.98 -5.60
N MET A 43 -9.94 -10.20 -6.21
CA MET A 43 -10.98 -10.72 -7.11
C MET A 43 -10.39 -11.49 -8.30
N ALA A 44 -9.25 -11.05 -8.84
CA ALA A 44 -8.60 -11.70 -9.98
C ALA A 44 -8.06 -13.11 -9.65
N TYR A 45 -7.75 -13.40 -8.38
CA TYR A 45 -7.27 -14.71 -7.94
C TYR A 45 -8.41 -15.70 -7.60
N PHE A 46 -9.62 -15.20 -7.36
CA PHE A 46 -10.75 -16.02 -6.89
C PHE A 46 -11.86 -16.22 -7.94
N THR A 47 -11.78 -15.60 -9.11
CA THR A 47 -12.67 -15.94 -10.23
C THR A 47 -12.29 -17.32 -10.80
N ARG A 48 -13.02 -18.36 -10.35
CA ARG A 48 -13.06 -19.70 -10.97
C ARG A 48 -13.43 -19.57 -12.45
N SER A 49 -12.53 -20.05 -13.32
CA SER A 49 -12.85 -20.49 -14.69
C SER A 49 -13.80 -21.68 -14.68
#